data_AF-A0A7W1JF05-F1
#
_entry.id   AF-A0A7W1JF05-F1
#
_cell.length_a   1.000
_cell.length_b   1.000
_cell.length_c   1.000
_cell.angle_alpha   90.00
_cell.angle_beta   90.00
_cell.angle_gamma   90.00
#
_symmetry.space_group_name_H-M   'P 1'
#
loop_
_entity.id
_entity.type
_entity.pdbx_description
1 polymer ?
#
loop_
_entity_poly.entity_id
_entity_poly.type
_entity_poly.pdbx_seq_one_letter_code
_entity_poly.pdbx_strand_id
1 'polypeptide(L)'
;MRLRPVRSKIYLPVVRFFVVSSDWKFVLAATMIGYLVPFLLRLKIWVVPVWLITGCGTLLLSIAFFNYIRIGRRPHWFQHTVRAAMSHPRERRVLPIDSIKHPRRLWLRG
;
A
#
# COMPACT_ATOMS: atom_id res chain seq x y z
N MET A 1 -16.98 -4.87 -32.04
CA MET A 1 -17.15 -4.04 -30.82
C MET A 1 -16.24 -2.82 -30.95
N ARG A 2 -16.77 -1.59 -30.85
CA ARG A 2 -15.98 -0.35 -30.96
C ARG A 2 -15.36 -0.05 -29.59
N LEU A 3 -14.02 0.03 -29.48
CA LEU A 3 -13.36 0.42 -28.23
C LEU A 3 -13.78 1.85 -27.88
N ARG A 4 -14.53 2.02 -26.78
CA ARG A 4 -14.79 3.34 -26.21
C ARG A 4 -13.57 3.78 -25.40
N PRO A 5 -13.12 5.05 -25.52
CA PRO A 5 -12.06 5.57 -24.67
C PRO A 5 -12.53 5.53 -23.20
N VAL A 6 -11.77 4.83 -22.36
CA VAL A 6 -12.02 4.75 -20.92
C VAL A 6 -11.80 6.15 -20.32
N ARG A 7 -12.86 6.78 -19.81
CA ARG A 7 -12.77 8.07 -19.10
C ARG A 7 -11.90 7.89 -17.85
N SER A 8 -10.78 8.60 -17.80
CA SER A 8 -9.83 8.61 -16.67
C SER A 8 -10.40 9.12 -15.34
N LYS A 9 -11.62 9.71 -15.32
CA LYS A 9 -12.23 10.29 -14.12
C LYS A 9 -12.79 9.28 -13.10
N ILE A 10 -12.78 7.97 -13.39
CA ILE A 10 -13.24 6.93 -12.45
C ILE A 10 -12.24 6.74 -11.27
N TYR A 11 -11.00 7.22 -11.41
CA TYR A 11 -9.92 6.97 -10.45
C TYR A 11 -9.55 8.17 -9.57
N LEU A 12 -10.47 9.11 -9.32
CA LEU A 12 -10.15 10.20 -8.40
C LEU A 12 -10.01 9.62 -6.98
N PRO A 13 -8.81 9.69 -6.37
CA PRO A 13 -8.58 9.09 -5.07
C PRO A 13 -9.44 9.79 -4.01
N VAL A 14 -10.37 9.07 -3.39
CA VAL A 14 -11.15 9.58 -2.26
C VAL A 14 -10.18 9.84 -1.10
N VAL A 15 -10.14 11.07 -0.62
CA VAL A 15 -9.33 11.45 0.54
C VAL A 15 -10.21 11.32 1.78
N ARG A 16 -9.78 10.51 2.75
CA ARG A 16 -10.43 10.33 4.06
C ARG A 16 -9.45 10.75 5.15
N PHE A 17 -9.84 11.71 5.98
CA PHE A 17 -8.99 12.30 7.02
C PHE A 17 -7.59 12.67 6.50
N PHE A 18 -7.54 13.49 5.43
CA PHE A 18 -6.31 13.95 4.77
C PHE A 18 -5.47 12.86 4.06
N VAL A 19 -5.72 11.57 4.30
CA VAL A 19 -5.02 10.46 3.66
C VAL A 19 -5.82 9.89 2.48
N VAL A 20 -5.15 9.50 1.40
CA VAL A 20 -5.82 8.83 0.27
C VAL A 20 -6.32 7.47 0.71
N SER A 21 -7.53 7.08 0.29
CA SER A 21 -8.12 5.77 0.61
C SER A 21 -7.20 4.57 0.26
N SER A 22 -6.32 4.69 -0.73
CA SER A 22 -5.35 3.66 -1.11
C SER A 22 -4.17 3.52 -0.15
N ASP A 23 -3.81 4.60 0.56
CA ASP A 23 -2.67 4.63 1.49
C ASP A 23 -3.05 4.20 2.92
N TRP A 24 -4.36 4.16 3.23
CA TRP A 24 -4.89 3.77 4.54
C TRP A 24 -4.43 2.40 5.03
N LYS A 25 -4.22 1.44 4.12
CA LYS A 25 -3.68 0.12 4.50
C LYS A 25 -2.30 0.20 5.14
N PHE A 26 -1.47 1.17 4.71
CA PHE A 26 -0.13 1.36 5.25
C PHE A 26 -0.17 2.14 6.56
N VAL A 27 -1.07 3.12 6.68
CA VAL A 27 -1.33 3.80 7.96
C VAL A 27 -1.78 2.80 9.01
N LEU A 28 -2.75 1.93 8.69
CA LEU A 28 -3.24 0.89 9.58
C LEU A 28 -2.17 -0.15 9.93
N ALA A 29 -1.33 -0.55 8.96
CA ALA A 29 -0.22 -1.46 9.24
C ALA A 29 0.80 -0.83 10.18
N ALA A 30 1.17 0.44 9.96
CA ALA A 30 2.12 1.16 10.79
C ALA A 30 1.60 1.36 12.22
N THR A 31 0.32 1.70 12.39
CA THR A 31 -0.29 1.80 13.72
C THR A 31 -0.42 0.47 14.43
N MET A 32 -0.76 -0.58 13.69
CA MET A 32 -0.79 -1.93 14.25
C MET A 32 0.59 -2.36 14.76
N ILE A 33 1.67 -2.07 14.02
CA ILE A 33 3.05 -2.31 14.47
C ILE A 33 3.38 -1.42 15.68
N GLY A 34 3.04 -0.14 15.64
CA GLY A 34 3.25 0.82 16.73
C GLY A 34 2.54 0.48 18.03
N TYR A 35 1.43 -0.24 17.94
CA TYR A 35 0.71 -0.80 19.07
C TYR A 35 1.32 -2.14 19.54
N LEU A 36 1.60 -3.05 18.60
CA LEU A 36 2.11 -4.39 18.88
C LEU A 36 3.50 -4.39 19.50
N VAL A 37 4.43 -3.57 19.01
CA VAL A 37 5.80 -3.52 19.51
C VAL A 37 5.85 -3.26 21.02
N PRO A 38 5.24 -2.19 21.56
CA PRO A 38 5.24 -1.94 22.99
C PRO A 38 4.37 -2.91 23.79
N PHE A 39 3.32 -3.47 23.17
CA PHE A 39 2.53 -4.52 23.79
C PHE A 39 3.34 -5.80 24.02
N LEU A 40 4.05 -6.29 23.00
CA LEU A 40 4.88 -7.49 23.06
C LEU A 40 6.06 -7.32 24.03
N LEU A 41 6.67 -6.14 24.03
CA LEU A 41 7.76 -5.80 24.94
C LEU A 41 7.30 -5.50 26.38
N ARG A 42 5.99 -5.58 26.66
CA ARG A 42 5.36 -5.24 27.95
C ARG A 42 5.86 -3.91 28.52
N LEU A 43 6.11 -2.94 27.64
CA LEU A 43 6.66 -1.64 28.02
C LEU A 43 5.63 -0.88 28.85
N LYS A 44 6.02 -0.54 30.07
CA LYS A 44 5.26 0.30 30.99
C LYS A 44 6.16 1.45 31.42
N ILE A 45 5.67 2.67 31.29
CA ILE A 45 6.34 3.86 31.81
C ILE A 45 5.54 4.27 33.04
N TRP A 46 6.15 4.11 34.22
CA TRP A 46 5.52 4.33 35.51
C TRP A 46 4.24 3.51 35.71
N VAL A 47 3.07 4.13 35.56
CA VAL A 47 1.75 3.52 35.76
C VAL A 47 0.97 3.43 34.44
N VAL A 48 1.44 4.12 33.39
CA VAL A 48 0.68 4.27 32.15
C VAL A 48 1.09 3.18 31.15
N PRO A 49 0.12 2.42 30.62
CA PRO A 49 0.38 1.49 29.54
C PRO A 49 0.81 2.23 28.28
N VAL A 50 2.07 2.03 27.88
CA VAL A 50 2.73 2.77 26.79
C VAL A 50 2.07 2.51 25.44
N TRP A 51 1.45 1.33 25.27
CA TRP A 51 0.83 0.89 24.03
C TRP A 51 -0.28 1.84 23.51
N LEU A 52 -1.00 2.53 24.40
CA LEU A 52 -2.03 3.50 23.99
C LEU A 52 -1.39 4.76 23.40
N ILE A 53 -0.37 5.28 24.07
CA ILE A 53 0.34 6.50 23.65
C ILE A 53 1.06 6.25 22.33
N THR A 54 1.75 5.12 22.20
CA THR A 54 2.44 4.75 20.97
C THR A 54 1.47 4.45 19.84
N GLY A 55 0.33 3.82 20.10
CA GLY A 55 -0.71 3.60 19.10
C GLY A 55 -1.23 4.92 18.51
N CYS A 56 -1.64 5.86 19.37
CA CYS A 56 -2.08 7.18 18.94
C CYS A 56 -0.95 7.98 18.26
N GLY A 57 0.25 7.95 18.83
CA GLY A 57 1.42 8.64 18.29
C GLY A 57 1.81 8.12 16.91
N THR A 58 1.82 6.80 16.70
CA THR A 58 2.11 6.21 15.40
C THR A 58 1.03 6.47 14.36
N LEU A 59 -0.22 6.64 14.77
CA LEU A 59 -1.32 7.03 13.86
C LEU A 59 -1.11 8.45 13.35
N LEU A 60 -0.90 9.39 14.26
CA LEU A 60 -0.63 10.79 13.91
C LEU A 60 0.64 10.93 13.09
N LEU A 61 1.72 10.24 13.49
CA LEU A 61 2.99 10.24 12.78
C LEU A 61 2.85 9.67 11.37
N SER A 62 2.09 8.58 11.20
CA SER A 62 1.84 8.00 9.88
C SER A 62 1.08 8.96 8.98
N ILE A 63 0.02 9.60 9.50
CA ILE A 63 -0.75 10.60 8.75
C ILE A 63 0.15 11.77 8.36
N ALA A 64 0.93 12.31 9.29
CA ALA A 64 1.86 13.41 9.04
C ALA A 64 2.92 13.02 7.99
N PHE A 65 3.50 11.82 8.10
CA PHE A 65 4.49 11.29 7.16
C PHE A 65 3.92 11.15 5.75
N PHE A 66 2.72 10.57 5.61
CA PHE A 66 2.07 10.44 4.30
C PHE A 66 1.67 11.80 3.72
N ASN A 67 1.22 12.74 4.54
CA ASN A 67 0.96 14.11 4.08
C ASN A 67 2.24 14.83 3.64
N TYR A 68 3.33 14.68 4.38
CA TYR A 68 4.62 15.28 4.07
C TYR A 68 5.21 14.74 2.76
N ILE A 69 5.29 13.41 2.61
CA ILE A 69 5.85 12.78 1.40
C ILE A 69 4.96 12.98 0.17
N ARG A 70 3.67 13.23 0.37
CA ARG A 70 2.73 13.47 -0.72
C ARG A 70 2.87 14.85 -1.34
N ILE A 71 3.46 15.82 -0.65
CA ILE A 71 3.82 17.12 -1.26
C ILE A 71 4.81 16.85 -2.41
N GLY A 72 4.30 16.98 -3.65
CA GLY A 72 5.06 16.78 -4.88
C GLY A 72 4.98 15.39 -5.53
N ARG A 73 4.23 14.42 -4.98
CA ARG A 73 4.14 13.05 -5.56
C ARG A 73 2.75 12.73 -6.15
N ARG A 74 2.75 11.95 -7.23
CA ARG A 74 1.53 11.46 -7.91
C ARG A 74 0.74 10.52 -7.00
N PRO A 75 -0.60 10.45 -7.12
CA PRO A 75 -1.42 9.50 -6.37
C PRO A 75 -1.01 8.06 -6.67
N HIS A 76 -1.10 7.16 -5.68
CA HIS A 76 -0.66 5.75 -5.72
C HIS A 76 0.85 5.52 -5.80
N TRP A 77 1.69 6.55 -5.72
CA TRP A 77 3.15 6.42 -5.80
C TRP A 77 3.69 5.38 -4.80
N PHE A 78 3.25 5.40 -3.54
CA PHE A 78 3.77 4.48 -2.53
C PHE A 78 3.43 3.02 -2.83
N GLN A 79 2.21 2.73 -3.28
CA GLN A 79 1.83 1.39 -3.70
C GLN A 79 2.67 0.91 -4.89
N HIS A 80 2.97 1.78 -5.85
CA HIS A 80 3.84 1.43 -6.98
C HIS A 80 5.28 1.17 -6.53
N THR A 81 5.80 1.96 -5.58
CA THR A 81 7.14 1.77 -5.02
C THR A 81 7.25 0.47 -4.23
N VAL A 82 6.27 0.18 -3.35
CA VAL A 82 6.24 -1.08 -2.59
C VAL A 82 6.08 -2.27 -3.53
N ARG A 83 5.18 -2.18 -4.51
CA ARG A 83 5.00 -3.24 -5.51
C ARG A 83 6.27 -3.44 -6.34
N ALA A 84 6.93 -2.37 -6.76
CA ALA A 84 8.21 -2.48 -7.44
C ALA A 84 9.21 -3.22 -6.52
N ALA A 85 9.39 -2.78 -5.27
CA ALA A 85 10.30 -3.41 -4.32
C ALA A 85 10.02 -4.91 -4.09
N MET A 86 8.75 -5.31 -4.04
CA MET A 86 8.35 -6.71 -3.83
C MET A 86 8.35 -7.57 -5.12
N SER A 87 8.18 -6.96 -6.29
CA SER A 87 8.13 -7.69 -7.57
C SER A 87 9.52 -8.13 -8.03
N HIS A 88 9.64 -9.42 -8.33
CA HIS A 88 10.86 -10.05 -8.85
C HIS A 88 11.29 -9.41 -10.19
N PRO A 89 12.60 -9.24 -10.48
CA PRO A 89 13.09 -8.62 -11.71
C PRO A 89 12.55 -9.25 -13.01
N ARG A 90 12.21 -10.54 -12.98
CA ARG A 90 11.62 -11.25 -14.12
C ARG A 90 10.21 -10.78 -14.45
N GLU A 91 9.34 -10.53 -13.46
CA GLU A 91 7.98 -10.04 -13.69
C GLU A 91 7.95 -8.59 -14.20
N ARG A 92 8.96 -7.78 -13.84
CA ARG A 92 9.05 -6.38 -14.30
C ARG A 92 9.29 -6.23 -15.80
N ARG A 93 9.81 -7.27 -16.48
CA ARG A 93 10.10 -7.25 -17.92
C ARG A 93 8.96 -7.79 -18.79
N VAL A 94 7.88 -8.28 -18.19
CA VAL A 94 6.78 -8.92 -18.93
C VAL A 94 5.57 -8.01 -18.83
N LEU A 95 5.11 -7.50 -19.97
CA LEU A 95 3.84 -6.78 -19.98
C LEU A 95 2.71 -7.81 -19.74
N PRO A 96 1.61 -7.47 -19.07
CA PRO A 96 0.46 -8.38 -18.91
C PRO A 96 -0.09 -8.92 -20.24
N ILE A 97 0.22 -8.25 -21.36
CA ILE A 97 -0.09 -8.69 -22.72
C ILE A 97 0.78 -9.85 -23.21
N ASP A 98 2.03 -9.95 -22.73
CA ASP A 98 2.95 -11.01 -23.14
C ASP A 98 2.56 -12.37 -22.54
N SER A 99 1.85 -12.40 -21.39
CA SER A 99 1.32 -13.64 -20.82
C SER A 99 0.15 -14.22 -21.63
N ILE A 100 -0.57 -13.38 -22.39
CA ILE A 100 -1.68 -13.79 -23.26
C ILE A 100 -1.16 -14.52 -24.52
N LYS A 101 0.09 -14.24 -24.92
CA LYS A 101 0.72 -14.84 -26.11
C LYS A 101 1.23 -16.27 -25.95
N HIS A 102 1.20 -16.83 -24.74
CA HIS A 102 1.46 -18.25 -24.53
C HIS A 102 0.17 -19.00 -24.23
N PRO A 103 -0.62 -19.39 -25.26
CA PRO A 103 -1.59 -20.45 -25.06
C PRO A 103 -0.77 -21.67 -24.59
N ARG A 104 -1.02 -22.13 -23.36
CA ARG A 104 -0.53 -23.42 -22.88
C ARG A 104 -0.87 -24.44 -23.96
N ARG A 105 0.14 -24.93 -24.69
CA ARG A 105 0.01 -26.13 -25.51
C ARG A 105 -0.14 -27.31 -24.56
N LEU A 106 -1.36 -27.46 -24.06
CA LEU A 106 -1.82 -28.56 -23.21
C LEU A 106 -2.37 -29.68 -24.11
N TRP A 107 -1.63 -29.98 -25.16
CA TRP A 107 -1.92 -31.04 -26.12
C TRP A 107 -0.57 -31.58 -26.55
N LEU A 108 -0.18 -32.72 -25.96
CA LEU A 108 0.76 -33.74 -26.43
C LEU A 108 1.12 -34.66 -25.24
N ARG A 109 0.10 -35.39 -24.76
CA ARG A 109 0.26 -36.71 -24.15
C ARG A 109 -0.92 -37.55 -24.64
N GLY A 110 -0.74 -38.10 -25.84
CA GLY A 110 -1.37 -39.33 -26.29
C GLY A 110 -0.30 -40.42 -26.26
#